data_AF-A0A5N6JED7-F1
#
_entry.id   AF-A0A5N6JED7-F1
#
_cell.length_a   1.000
_cell.length_b   1.000
_cell.length_c   1.000
_cell.angle_alpha   90.00
_cell.angle_beta   90.00
_cell.angle_gamma   90.00
#
_symmetry.space_group_name_H-M   'P 1'
#
loop_
_entity.id
_entity.type
_entity.pdbx_description
1 polymer ?
#
loop_
_entity_poly.entity_id
_entity_poly.type
_entity_poly.pdbx_seq_one_letter_code
_entity_poly.pdbx_strand_id
1 'polypeptide(L)'
;MTPGSWEKISNALIQLQRRLKKELKAEIKKGISQEKTSVVGGSSIFTNHDPSSARRKAEIERMRIKAEQDRATERTVTTFFDEARSYLDKKDRDKHFNELKPEAKRDCFYMLALTLHMAHPNPIETHWFNFGFCTCYDEYEERALGGLFGKLLSGDNLFDDVPTSIPRMKKIQTATFTEFWKAYESGTMIQLMDSKGFKQYRLQFPYLEEFFTSPPSINLRSSMWTPKPVDTGENEQRI
;
A
#
# COMPACT_ATOMS: atom_id res chain seq x y z
N MET A 1 -6.47 32.25 6.82
CA MET A 1 -6.16 30.86 7.29
C MET A 1 -4.66 30.68 7.23
N THR A 2 -4.03 30.26 8.32
CA THR A 2 -2.56 30.14 8.40
C THR A 2 -2.09 28.84 7.72
N PRO A 3 -1.08 28.89 6.84
CA PRO A 3 -0.46 27.68 6.29
C PRO A 3 0.26 26.95 7.44
N GLY A 4 0.04 25.65 7.57
CA GLY A 4 0.61 24.82 8.66
C GLY A 4 -0.42 24.22 9.64
N SER A 5 -1.72 24.50 9.50
CA SER A 5 -2.76 23.84 10.32
C SER A 5 -2.92 22.35 9.98
N TRP A 6 -2.78 21.99 8.71
CA TRP A 6 -2.97 20.60 8.24
C TRP A 6 -1.80 19.69 8.57
N GLU A 7 -0.57 20.21 8.57
CA GLU A 7 0.62 19.49 9.01
C GLU A 7 0.53 19.13 10.50
N LYS A 8 0.00 20.03 11.32
CA LYS A 8 -0.24 19.78 12.75
C LYS A 8 -1.28 18.69 12.97
N ILE A 9 -2.36 18.68 12.18
CA ILE A 9 -3.41 17.66 12.26
C ILE A 9 -2.89 16.30 11.79
N SER A 10 -2.14 16.25 10.69
CA SER A 10 -1.54 15.01 10.19
C SER A 10 -0.51 14.44 11.17
N ASN A 11 0.35 15.29 11.74
CA ASN A 11 1.32 14.85 12.76
C ASN A 11 0.63 14.39 14.04
N ALA A 12 -0.46 15.05 14.46
CA ALA A 12 -1.24 14.62 15.61
C ALA A 12 -1.88 13.24 15.38
N LEU A 13 -2.44 12.98 14.20
CA LEU A 13 -3.00 11.67 13.84
C LEU A 13 -1.94 10.56 13.86
N ILE A 14 -0.77 10.81 13.26
CA ILE A 14 0.34 9.84 13.24
C ILE A 14 0.86 9.56 14.66
N GLN A 15 0.98 10.60 15.49
CA GLN A 15 1.37 10.42 16.89
C GLN A 15 0.34 9.63 17.70
N LEU A 16 -0.95 9.89 17.47
CA LEU A 16 -2.03 9.17 18.15
C LEU A 16 -2.02 7.69 17.76
N GLN A 17 -1.82 7.39 16.47
CA GLN A 17 -1.72 6.02 15.95
C GLN A 17 -0.49 5.28 16.51
N ARG A 18 0.67 5.95 16.61
CA ARG A 18 1.88 5.40 17.26
C ARG A 18 1.68 5.17 18.76
N ARG A 19 0.95 6.06 19.44
CA ARG A 19 0.67 5.95 20.88
C ARG A 19 -0.28 4.79 21.17
N LEU A 20 -1.37 4.66 20.41
CA LEU A 20 -2.28 3.52 20.51
C LEU A 20 -1.57 2.18 20.23
N LYS A 21 -0.68 2.13 19.23
CA LYS A 21 0.11 0.92 18.94
C LYS A 21 1.07 0.56 20.08
N LYS A 22 1.66 1.55 20.76
CA LYS A 22 2.54 1.33 21.92
C LYS A 22 1.77 0.90 23.16
N GLU A 23 0.66 1.55 23.46
CA GLU A 23 -0.25 1.23 24.57
C GLU A 23 -0.75 -0.22 24.43
N LEU A 24 -1.25 -0.60 23.25
CA LEU A 24 -1.74 -1.95 22.99
C LEU A 24 -0.62 -3.00 23.17
N LYS A 25 0.60 -2.71 22.69
CA LYS A 25 1.75 -3.60 22.86
C LYS A 25 2.21 -3.70 24.32
N ALA A 26 2.12 -2.61 25.08
CA ALA A 26 2.46 -2.57 26.50
C ALA A 26 1.43 -3.32 27.34
N GLU A 27 0.14 -3.18 27.06
CA GLU A 27 -0.93 -3.89 27.76
C GLU A 27 -0.85 -5.41 27.50
N ILE A 28 -0.55 -5.82 26.26
CA ILE A 28 -0.25 -7.22 25.93
C ILE A 28 0.96 -7.73 26.72
N LYS A 29 2.03 -6.93 26.85
CA LYS A 29 3.24 -7.31 27.60
C LYS A 29 2.99 -7.36 29.12
N LYS A 30 2.17 -6.45 29.66
CA LYS A 30 1.80 -6.38 31.08
C LYS A 30 0.94 -7.58 31.48
N GLY A 31 -0.01 -7.97 30.64
CA GLY A 31 -0.79 -9.20 30.83
C GLY A 31 0.07 -10.48 30.87
N ILE A 32 1.20 -10.49 30.14
CA ILE A 32 2.16 -11.61 30.15
C ILE A 32 3.09 -11.57 31.39
N SER A 33 3.36 -10.38 31.95
CA SER A 33 4.26 -10.21 33.09
C SER A 33 3.59 -10.35 34.46
N GLN A 34 2.28 -10.08 34.59
CA GLN A 34 1.58 -10.22 35.87
C GLN A 34 1.30 -11.68 36.28
N GLU A 35 1.48 -12.66 35.39
CA GLU A 35 1.42 -14.09 35.71
C GLU A 35 2.70 -14.64 36.38
N LYS A 36 3.70 -13.80 36.68
CA LYS A 36 4.94 -14.26 37.34
C LYS A 36 5.24 -13.48 38.62
N THR A 37 5.14 -14.22 39.72
CA THR A 37 5.71 -14.03 41.06
C THR A 37 5.16 -12.91 41.95
N SER A 38 4.32 -13.29 42.91
CA SER A 38 4.49 -12.86 44.30
C SER A 38 4.00 -13.96 45.24
N VAL A 39 4.93 -14.54 46.00
CA VAL A 39 4.68 -15.49 47.09
C VAL A 39 4.86 -14.71 48.38
N VAL A 40 3.79 -14.62 49.20
CA VAL A 40 3.74 -14.90 50.65
C VAL A 40 2.38 -14.47 51.20
N GLY A 41 1.61 -15.47 51.67
CA GLY A 41 0.75 -15.40 52.86
C GLY A 41 -0.62 -14.73 52.78
N GLY A 42 -1.69 -15.53 52.75
CA GLY A 42 -2.98 -15.15 53.38
C GLY A 42 -4.27 -15.52 52.66
N SER A 43 -4.85 -16.65 53.05
CA SER A 43 -6.28 -17.06 53.04
C SER A 43 -7.24 -16.73 51.87
N SER A 44 -7.67 -17.82 51.21
CA SER A 44 -9.03 -18.21 50.77
C SER A 44 -10.04 -17.14 50.35
N ILE A 45 -10.31 -17.06 49.04
CA ILE A 45 -11.62 -17.40 48.43
C ILE A 45 -11.33 -18.11 47.10
N PHE A 46 -11.51 -19.43 47.04
CA PHE A 46 -11.47 -20.19 45.78
C PHE A 46 -12.69 -19.83 44.93
N THR A 47 -12.56 -18.84 44.07
CA THR A 47 -13.28 -18.89 42.80
C THR A 47 -12.39 -19.70 41.86
N ASN A 48 -12.88 -20.85 41.39
CA ASN A 48 -12.22 -21.63 40.36
C ASN A 48 -12.25 -20.82 39.05
N HIS A 49 -11.37 -19.83 38.94
CA HIS A 49 -11.14 -19.15 37.68
C HIS A 49 -10.26 -20.06 36.84
N ASP A 50 -10.88 -20.88 36.00
CA ASP A 50 -10.17 -21.72 35.05
C ASP A 50 -9.33 -20.82 34.12
N PRO A 51 -7.99 -20.84 34.23
CA PRO A 51 -7.12 -20.01 33.39
C PRO A 51 -7.22 -20.40 31.90
N SER A 52 -7.71 -21.61 31.59
CA SER A 52 -8.02 -22.03 30.22
C SER A 52 -9.17 -21.21 29.62
N SER A 53 -10.19 -20.90 30.44
CA SER A 53 -11.35 -20.09 30.05
C SER A 53 -10.97 -18.65 29.77
N ALA A 54 -10.10 -18.06 30.61
CA ALA A 54 -9.60 -16.70 30.41
C ALA A 54 -8.72 -16.59 29.15
N ARG A 55 -7.81 -17.55 28.92
CA ARG A 55 -6.98 -17.60 27.71
C ARG A 55 -7.81 -17.79 26.45
N ARG A 56 -8.79 -18.70 26.47
CA ARG A 56 -9.70 -18.95 25.35
C ARG A 56 -10.56 -17.71 25.03
N LYS A 57 -11.06 -17.00 26.05
CA LYS A 57 -11.77 -15.72 25.88
C LYS A 57 -10.88 -14.65 25.23
N ALA A 58 -9.64 -14.51 25.68
CA ALA A 58 -8.69 -13.55 25.09
C ALA A 58 -8.33 -13.90 23.64
N GLU A 59 -8.22 -15.19 23.32
CA GLU A 59 -7.96 -15.65 21.95
C GLU A 59 -9.15 -15.38 21.02
N ILE A 60 -10.37 -15.66 21.47
CA ILE A 60 -11.61 -15.34 20.75
C ILE A 60 -11.70 -13.83 20.49
N GLU A 61 -11.39 -13.00 21.49
CA GLU A 61 -11.43 -11.54 21.33
C GLU A 61 -10.36 -11.04 20.35
N ARG A 62 -9.15 -11.62 20.37
CA ARG A 62 -8.10 -11.31 19.37
C ARG A 62 -8.53 -11.71 17.97
N MET A 63 -9.14 -12.88 17.79
CA MET A 63 -9.66 -13.31 16.49
C MET A 63 -10.77 -12.37 16.01
N ARG A 64 -11.66 -11.93 16.91
CA ARG A 64 -12.74 -10.99 16.60
C ARG A 64 -12.21 -9.62 16.17
N ILE A 65 -11.26 -9.06 16.93
CA ILE A 65 -10.63 -7.78 16.60
C ILE A 65 -9.90 -7.89 15.25
N LYS A 66 -9.16 -8.98 15.02
CA LYS A 66 -8.48 -9.22 13.75
C LYS A 66 -9.48 -9.30 12.58
N ALA A 67 -10.56 -10.08 12.73
CA ALA A 67 -11.57 -10.23 11.69
C ALA A 67 -12.30 -8.91 11.37
N GLU A 68 -12.57 -8.08 12.38
CA GLU A 68 -13.17 -6.75 12.16
C GLU A 68 -12.19 -5.81 11.46
N GLN A 69 -10.91 -5.89 11.80
CA GLN A 69 -9.87 -5.11 11.14
C GLN A 69 -9.63 -5.56 9.69
N ASP A 70 -9.68 -6.86 9.43
CA ASP A 70 -9.61 -7.43 8.08
C ASP A 70 -10.82 -6.94 7.26
N ARG A 71 -12.05 -7.00 7.81
CA ARG A 71 -13.26 -6.43 7.17
C ARG A 71 -13.18 -4.93 6.92
N ALA A 72 -12.64 -4.16 7.86
CA ALA A 72 -12.47 -2.72 7.70
C ALA A 72 -11.43 -2.41 6.61
N THR A 73 -10.38 -3.23 6.52
CA THR A 73 -9.35 -3.13 5.49
C THR A 73 -9.96 -3.46 4.13
N GLU A 74 -10.72 -4.55 4.01
CA GLU A 74 -11.44 -4.92 2.78
C GLU A 74 -12.40 -3.81 2.32
N ARG A 75 -13.17 -3.22 3.24
CA ARG A 75 -14.06 -2.08 2.92
C ARG A 75 -13.28 -0.88 2.40
N THR A 76 -12.19 -0.52 3.08
CA THR A 76 -11.33 0.62 2.68
C THR A 76 -10.71 0.38 1.30
N VAL A 77 -10.21 -0.82 1.06
CA VAL A 77 -9.66 -1.24 -0.22
C VAL A 77 -10.73 -1.17 -1.32
N THR A 78 -11.95 -1.63 -1.04
CA THR A 78 -13.08 -1.55 -1.98
C THR A 78 -13.41 -0.10 -2.35
N THR A 79 -13.47 0.80 -1.37
CA THR A 79 -13.71 2.23 -1.63
C THR A 79 -12.63 2.86 -2.50
N PHE A 80 -11.36 2.48 -2.30
CA PHE A 80 -10.26 3.02 -3.09
C PHE A 80 -10.38 2.67 -4.57
N PHE A 81 -10.76 1.42 -4.86
CA PHE A 81 -10.94 0.97 -6.22
C PHE A 81 -12.19 1.56 -6.88
N ASP A 82 -13.28 1.74 -6.13
CA ASP A 82 -14.52 2.28 -6.67
C ASP A 82 -14.36 3.72 -7.17
N GLU A 83 -13.58 4.56 -6.48
CA GLU A 83 -13.23 5.91 -6.96
C GLU A 83 -12.39 5.85 -8.25
N ALA A 84 -11.40 4.95 -8.28
CA ALA A 84 -10.52 4.76 -9.42
C ALA A 84 -11.24 4.23 -10.68
N ARG A 85 -12.37 3.53 -10.56
CA ARG A 85 -13.13 2.97 -11.71
C ARG A 85 -13.48 4.03 -12.74
N SER A 86 -13.67 5.29 -12.33
CA SER A 86 -13.98 6.39 -13.24
C SER A 86 -12.90 6.61 -14.33
N TYR A 87 -11.66 6.21 -14.07
CA TYR A 87 -10.52 6.31 -14.98
C TYR A 87 -10.40 5.12 -15.96
N LEU A 88 -11.13 4.03 -15.72
CA LEU A 88 -11.17 2.89 -16.63
C LEU A 88 -12.10 3.15 -17.82
N ASP A 89 -11.79 2.49 -18.94
CA ASP A 89 -12.70 2.40 -20.08
C ASP A 89 -14.04 1.79 -19.64
N LYS A 90 -15.15 2.24 -20.23
CA LYS A 90 -16.50 1.77 -19.87
C LYS A 90 -16.64 0.24 -19.80
N LYS A 91 -15.91 -0.48 -20.66
CA LYS A 91 -15.91 -1.96 -20.75
C LYS A 91 -15.26 -2.66 -19.56
N ASP A 92 -14.42 -1.96 -18.80
CA ASP A 92 -13.63 -2.51 -17.70
C ASP A 92 -14.10 -2.01 -16.32
N ARG A 93 -15.05 -1.08 -16.26
CA ARG A 93 -15.56 -0.51 -15.01
C ARG A 93 -16.32 -1.51 -14.15
N ASP A 94 -16.97 -2.47 -14.79
CA ASP A 94 -17.80 -3.47 -14.12
C ASP A 94 -17.00 -4.71 -13.68
N LYS A 95 -15.75 -4.83 -14.13
CA LYS A 95 -14.88 -5.94 -13.79
C LYS A 95 -14.29 -5.77 -12.40
N HIS A 96 -14.07 -6.88 -11.71
CA HIS A 96 -13.30 -6.84 -10.47
C HIS A 96 -11.84 -6.50 -10.78
N PHE A 97 -11.12 -5.79 -9.91
CA PHE A 97 -9.76 -5.31 -10.21
C PHE A 97 -8.80 -6.46 -10.59
N ASN A 98 -8.94 -7.64 -9.97
CA ASN A 98 -8.15 -8.84 -10.30
C ASN A 98 -8.42 -9.42 -11.70
N GLU A 99 -9.54 -9.06 -12.32
CA GLU A 99 -9.93 -9.53 -13.66
C GLU A 99 -9.44 -8.59 -14.77
N LEU A 100 -8.83 -7.46 -14.41
CA LEU A 100 -8.23 -6.55 -15.38
C LEU A 100 -7.04 -7.23 -16.06
N LYS A 101 -7.11 -7.24 -17.39
CA LYS A 101 -6.04 -7.70 -18.28
C LYS A 101 -5.68 -6.56 -19.24
N PRO A 102 -4.40 -6.39 -19.61
CA PRO A 102 -3.22 -7.17 -19.19
C PRO A 102 -2.81 -6.94 -17.72
N GLU A 103 -1.87 -7.72 -17.20
CA GLU A 103 -1.42 -7.59 -15.80
C GLU A 103 -0.87 -6.21 -15.49
N ALA A 104 -0.16 -5.60 -16.45
CA ALA A 104 0.27 -4.21 -16.39
C ALA A 104 -0.90 -3.25 -16.10
N LYS A 105 -2.07 -3.46 -16.73
CA LYS A 105 -3.26 -2.64 -16.50
C LYS A 105 -3.79 -2.79 -15.08
N ARG A 106 -3.83 -4.02 -14.56
CA ARG A 106 -4.22 -4.29 -13.17
C ARG A 106 -3.27 -3.62 -12.18
N ASP A 107 -1.97 -3.80 -12.37
CA ASP A 107 -0.95 -3.28 -11.43
C ASP A 107 -0.92 -1.75 -11.46
N CYS A 108 -1.09 -1.13 -12.63
CA CYS A 108 -1.26 0.32 -12.75
C CYS A 108 -2.58 0.81 -12.15
N PHE A 109 -3.67 0.04 -12.25
CA PHE A 109 -4.94 0.39 -11.61
C PHE A 109 -4.83 0.35 -10.08
N TYR A 110 -4.09 -0.62 -9.54
CA TYR A 110 -3.72 -0.68 -8.12
C TYR A 110 -3.00 0.59 -7.68
N MET A 111 -1.97 0.99 -8.43
CA MET A 111 -1.25 2.24 -8.15
C MET A 111 -2.13 3.48 -8.23
N LEU A 112 -2.98 3.57 -9.26
CA LEU A 112 -3.91 4.69 -9.40
C LEU A 112 -4.80 4.83 -8.15
N ALA A 113 -5.43 3.73 -7.73
CA ALA A 113 -6.29 3.70 -6.54
C ALA A 113 -5.54 4.18 -5.30
N LEU A 114 -4.31 3.72 -5.06
CA LEU A 114 -3.50 4.19 -3.93
C LEU A 114 -3.16 5.69 -4.03
N THR A 115 -2.76 6.16 -5.20
CA THR A 115 -2.35 7.56 -5.39
C THR A 115 -3.51 8.55 -5.20
N LEU A 116 -4.74 8.18 -5.54
CA LEU A 116 -5.94 8.99 -5.28
C LEU A 116 -6.16 9.24 -3.78
N HIS A 117 -5.75 8.30 -2.93
CA HIS A 117 -5.82 8.40 -1.48
C HIS A 117 -4.50 8.82 -0.82
N MET A 118 -3.55 9.36 -1.58
CA MET A 118 -2.22 9.75 -1.11
C MET A 118 -1.46 8.61 -0.39
N ALA A 119 -1.73 7.37 -0.79
CA ALA A 119 -1.10 6.16 -0.28
C ALA A 119 -0.06 5.62 -1.27
N HIS A 120 0.82 4.74 -0.79
CA HIS A 120 1.77 3.98 -1.60
C HIS A 120 1.79 2.51 -1.16
N PRO A 121 2.26 1.58 -2.01
CA PRO A 121 2.30 0.17 -1.68
C PRO A 121 3.13 -0.13 -0.43
N ASN A 122 2.77 -1.19 0.29
CA ASN A 122 3.57 -1.69 1.41
C ASN A 122 4.84 -2.38 0.88
N PRO A 123 6.01 -2.26 1.52
CA PRO A 123 7.24 -2.95 1.13
C PRO A 123 7.14 -4.48 0.95
N ILE A 124 6.15 -5.13 1.57
CA ILE A 124 5.90 -6.57 1.43
C ILE A 124 5.15 -6.88 0.11
N GLU A 125 4.45 -5.90 -0.46
CA GLU A 125 3.68 -6.06 -1.68
C GLU A 125 4.58 -6.03 -2.92
N THR A 126 4.20 -6.83 -3.91
CA THR A 126 4.86 -6.86 -5.22
C THR A 126 4.90 -5.47 -5.87
N HIS A 127 3.83 -4.69 -5.73
CA HIS A 127 3.68 -3.38 -6.35
C HIS A 127 4.74 -2.38 -5.86
N TRP A 128 5.21 -2.51 -4.61
CA TRP A 128 6.27 -1.65 -4.07
C TRP A 128 7.57 -1.79 -4.89
N PHE A 129 7.98 -3.03 -5.14
CA PHE A 129 9.14 -3.29 -5.99
C PHE A 129 8.88 -2.90 -7.44
N ASN A 130 7.74 -3.33 -8.00
CA ASN A 130 7.40 -3.14 -9.42
C ASN A 130 7.35 -1.69 -9.88
N PHE A 131 7.03 -0.75 -8.99
CA PHE A 131 6.99 0.69 -9.27
C PHE A 131 8.23 1.44 -8.80
N GLY A 132 9.27 0.72 -8.37
CA GLY A 132 10.57 1.29 -8.05
C GLY A 132 10.65 1.95 -6.67
N PHE A 133 9.72 1.70 -5.75
CA PHE A 133 9.82 2.23 -4.38
C PHE A 133 11.04 1.68 -3.63
N CYS A 134 11.55 0.52 -4.06
CA CYS A 134 12.83 -0.02 -3.56
C CYS A 134 14.05 0.85 -3.86
N THR A 135 13.91 1.85 -4.72
CA THR A 135 14.97 2.83 -5.03
C THR A 135 15.00 4.01 -4.06
N CYS A 136 13.97 4.17 -3.22
CA CYS A 136 13.87 5.23 -2.23
C CYS A 136 14.73 4.92 -1.01
N TYR A 137 15.36 5.94 -0.44
CA TYR A 137 16.18 5.81 0.76
C TYR A 137 15.35 5.69 2.04
N ASP A 138 14.21 6.37 2.10
CA ASP A 138 13.34 6.41 3.28
C ASP A 138 11.85 6.60 2.93
N GLU A 139 11.02 6.59 3.97
CA GLU A 139 9.56 6.78 3.86
C GLU A 139 9.18 8.15 3.27
N TYR A 140 10.04 9.17 3.42
CA TYR A 140 9.79 10.49 2.84
C TYR A 140 9.96 10.48 1.32
N GLU A 141 11.01 9.83 0.83
CA GLU A 141 11.20 9.60 -0.60
C GLU A 141 10.12 8.70 -1.20
N GLU A 142 9.71 7.64 -0.50
CA GLU A 142 8.58 6.80 -0.94
C GLU A 142 7.31 7.64 -1.12
N ARG A 143 7.01 8.53 -0.16
CA ARG A 143 5.88 9.45 -0.25
C ARG A 143 6.02 10.43 -1.41
N ALA A 144 7.22 10.95 -1.64
CA ALA A 144 7.50 11.84 -2.77
C ALA A 144 7.30 11.12 -4.11
N LEU A 145 7.73 9.86 -4.22
CA LEU A 145 7.55 9.03 -5.41
C LEU A 145 6.07 8.69 -5.66
N GLY A 146 5.33 8.33 -4.61
CA GLY A 146 3.87 8.17 -4.69
C GLY A 146 3.17 9.46 -5.14
N GLY A 147 3.63 10.61 -4.63
CA GLY A 147 3.16 11.94 -5.07
C GLY A 147 3.46 12.23 -6.54
N LEU A 148 4.63 11.82 -7.05
CA LEU A 148 4.98 11.94 -8.47
C LEU A 148 4.02 11.14 -9.35
N PHE A 149 3.74 9.88 -8.99
CA PHE A 149 2.77 9.06 -9.70
C PHE A 149 1.35 9.64 -9.64
N GLY A 150 0.93 10.13 -8.47
CA GLY A 150 -0.38 10.77 -8.29
C GLY A 150 -0.53 12.03 -9.15
N LYS A 151 0.50 12.88 -9.21
CA LYS A 151 0.49 14.06 -10.08
C LYS A 151 0.47 13.68 -11.56
N LEU A 152 1.17 12.61 -11.94
CA LEU A 152 1.19 12.14 -13.32
C LEU A 152 -0.19 11.63 -13.75
N LEU A 153 -0.93 10.94 -12.88
CA LEU A 153 -2.21 10.29 -13.18
C LEU A 153 -3.44 11.18 -12.95
N SER A 154 -3.41 12.02 -11.92
CA SER A 154 -4.55 12.82 -11.47
C SER A 154 -4.37 14.31 -11.69
N GLY A 155 -3.16 14.77 -12.01
CA GLY A 155 -2.84 16.19 -12.22
C GLY A 155 -2.67 16.99 -10.93
N ASP A 156 -2.22 18.23 -11.05
CA ASP A 156 -2.16 19.20 -9.94
C ASP A 156 -3.53 19.90 -9.76
N ASN A 157 -4.58 19.15 -9.43
CA ASN A 157 -5.91 19.72 -9.12
C ASN A 157 -5.94 20.47 -7.76
N LEU A 158 -4.80 20.60 -7.08
CA LEU A 158 -4.70 21.19 -5.74
C LEU A 158 -4.55 22.72 -5.76
N PHE A 159 -4.25 23.35 -6.91
CA PHE A 159 -3.91 24.78 -6.99
C PHE A 159 -4.47 25.53 -8.20
N ASP A 160 -5.46 25.00 -8.92
CA ASP A 160 -5.99 25.68 -10.11
C ASP A 160 -6.71 27.00 -9.78
N ASP A 161 -7.19 27.15 -8.54
CA ASP A 161 -7.90 28.36 -8.08
C ASP A 161 -6.98 29.47 -7.53
N VAL A 162 -5.66 29.28 -7.51
CA VAL A 162 -4.71 30.28 -6.97
C VAL A 162 -3.90 30.92 -8.09
N PRO A 163 -4.17 32.20 -8.45
CA PRO A 163 -3.33 32.95 -9.38
C PRO A 163 -1.93 33.08 -8.80
N THR A 164 -0.97 32.33 -9.34
CA THR A 164 0.42 32.39 -8.88
C THR A 164 1.20 33.30 -9.83
N SER A 165 1.82 34.36 -9.31
CA SER A 165 2.66 35.33 -10.07
C SER A 165 3.98 34.77 -10.60
N ILE A 166 4.23 33.48 -10.41
CA ILE A 166 5.43 32.78 -10.89
C ILE A 166 5.05 32.08 -12.20
N PRO A 167 5.80 32.23 -13.30
CA PRO A 167 5.52 31.51 -14.53
C PRO A 167 5.41 30.02 -14.21
N ARG A 168 4.21 29.42 -14.39
CA ARG A 168 3.97 28.00 -14.19
C ARG A 168 5.10 27.24 -14.89
N MET A 169 5.98 26.60 -14.12
CA MET A 169 7.08 25.78 -14.63
C MET A 169 6.50 24.86 -15.70
N LYS A 170 7.08 24.91 -16.92
CA LYS A 170 6.79 24.08 -18.11
C LYS A 170 5.51 23.24 -18.00
N LYS A 171 4.40 23.76 -18.56
CA LYS A 171 3.15 23.06 -18.95
C LYS A 171 3.11 21.56 -18.58
N ILE A 172 3.01 21.25 -17.29
CA ILE A 172 2.94 19.87 -16.80
C ILE A 172 1.59 19.33 -17.28
N GLN A 173 1.61 18.18 -17.94
CA GLN A 173 0.41 17.57 -18.48
C GLN A 173 0.09 16.28 -17.72
N THR A 174 -1.16 16.09 -17.33
CA THR A 174 -1.63 14.82 -16.78
C THR A 174 -1.61 13.74 -17.87
N ALA A 175 -1.06 12.57 -17.56
CA ALA A 175 -1.16 11.39 -18.40
C ALA A 175 -2.55 10.76 -18.22
N THR A 176 -3.15 10.30 -19.32
CA THR A 176 -4.32 9.45 -19.23
C THR A 176 -3.93 8.10 -18.62
N PHE A 177 -4.87 7.45 -17.94
CA PHE A 177 -4.64 6.11 -17.41
C PHE A 177 -4.16 5.14 -18.50
N THR A 178 -4.68 5.27 -19.72
CA THR A 178 -4.28 4.45 -20.87
C THR A 178 -2.85 4.68 -21.34
N GLU A 179 -2.39 5.93 -21.36
CA GLU A 179 -0.96 6.21 -21.64
C GLU A 179 -0.08 5.62 -20.53
N PHE A 180 -0.52 5.72 -19.28
CA PHE A 180 0.25 5.24 -18.13
C PHE A 180 0.47 3.73 -18.13
N TRP A 181 -0.60 2.92 -18.23
CA TRP A 181 -0.43 1.47 -18.18
C TRP A 181 0.26 0.91 -19.41
N LYS A 182 0.10 1.54 -20.59
CA LYS A 182 0.83 1.17 -21.80
C LYS A 182 2.31 1.48 -21.69
N ALA A 183 2.67 2.65 -21.16
CA ALA A 183 4.07 3.00 -20.94
C ALA A 183 4.74 2.07 -19.91
N TYR A 184 3.98 1.65 -18.89
CA TYR A 184 4.43 0.64 -17.94
C TYR A 184 4.71 -0.71 -18.63
N GLU A 185 3.75 -1.20 -19.43
CA GLU A 185 3.87 -2.46 -20.16
C GLU A 185 5.04 -2.46 -21.15
N SER A 186 5.26 -1.35 -21.86
CA SER A 186 6.34 -1.23 -22.85
C SER A 186 7.69 -0.82 -22.26
N GLY A 187 7.80 -0.61 -20.94
CA GLY A 187 9.03 -0.15 -20.29
C GLY A 187 9.45 1.29 -20.68
N THR A 188 8.50 2.12 -21.10
CA THR A 188 8.74 3.52 -21.54
C THR A 188 8.28 4.54 -20.51
N MET A 189 8.12 4.14 -19.24
CA MET A 189 7.65 4.99 -18.15
C MET A 189 8.47 6.29 -17.99
N ILE A 190 9.80 6.20 -18.11
CA ILE A 190 10.70 7.36 -18.05
C ILE A 190 10.40 8.36 -19.18
N GLN A 191 10.17 7.85 -20.40
CA GLN A 191 9.85 8.68 -21.56
C GLN A 191 8.49 9.35 -21.39
N LEU A 192 7.50 8.63 -20.83
CA LEU A 192 6.19 9.21 -20.51
C LEU A 192 6.34 10.37 -19.51
N MET A 193 7.05 10.16 -18.40
CA MET A 193 7.30 11.20 -17.39
C MET A 193 7.96 12.45 -18.02
N ASP A 194 9.00 12.24 -18.81
CA ASP A 194 9.72 13.34 -19.47
C ASP A 194 8.83 14.08 -20.48
N SER A 195 8.03 13.35 -21.27
CA SER A 195 7.10 13.93 -22.26
C SER A 195 5.99 14.77 -21.63
N LYS A 196 5.58 14.41 -20.40
CA LYS A 196 4.53 15.09 -19.63
C LYS A 196 5.07 16.24 -18.77
N GLY A 197 6.38 16.52 -18.85
CA GLY A 197 7.03 17.63 -18.15
C GLY A 197 7.57 17.28 -16.76
N PHE A 198 7.50 16.01 -16.34
CA PHE A 198 7.92 15.56 -15.01
C PHE A 198 9.43 15.29 -14.86
N LYS A 199 10.23 15.57 -15.90
CA LYS A 199 11.68 15.31 -15.89
C LYS A 199 12.39 15.86 -14.65
N GLN A 200 12.10 17.10 -14.25
CA GLN A 200 12.73 17.71 -13.07
C GLN A 200 12.34 17.04 -11.75
N TYR A 201 11.13 16.49 -11.66
CA TYR A 201 10.67 15.73 -10.49
C TYR A 201 11.29 14.35 -10.46
N ARG A 202 11.32 13.67 -11.62
CA ARG A 202 11.90 12.35 -11.78
C ARG A 202 13.39 12.32 -11.43
N LEU A 203 14.15 13.36 -11.81
CA LEU A 203 15.58 13.48 -11.49
C LEU A 203 15.89 13.60 -9.99
N GLN A 204 14.88 13.82 -9.13
CA GLN A 204 15.05 13.77 -7.68
C GLN A 204 15.23 12.33 -7.17
N PHE A 205 14.99 11.32 -8.01
CA PHE A 205 15.13 9.90 -7.70
C PHE A 205 16.27 9.30 -8.55
N PRO A 206 17.51 9.25 -8.03
CA PRO A 206 18.71 8.94 -8.83
C PRO A 206 18.66 7.57 -9.51
N TYR A 207 18.11 6.56 -8.82
CA TYR A 207 18.11 5.17 -9.30
C TYR A 207 16.82 4.76 -10.02
N LEU A 208 15.83 5.66 -10.09
CA LEU A 208 14.54 5.36 -10.71
C LEU A 208 14.66 5.14 -12.22
N GLU A 209 15.52 5.93 -12.89
CA GLU A 209 15.77 5.78 -14.33
C GLU A 209 16.44 4.45 -14.65
N GLU A 210 17.48 4.11 -13.90
CA GLU A 210 18.20 2.84 -14.05
C GLU A 210 17.26 1.65 -13.81
N PHE A 211 16.39 1.75 -12.81
CA PHE A 211 15.40 0.72 -12.49
C PHE A 211 14.44 0.43 -13.65
N PHE A 212 13.88 1.47 -14.29
CA PHE A 212 12.95 1.29 -15.39
C PHE A 212 13.61 1.02 -16.75
N THR A 213 14.88 1.42 -16.93
CA THR A 213 15.62 1.24 -18.19
C THR A 213 16.32 -0.12 -18.25
N SER A 214 16.61 -0.72 -17.10
CA SER A 214 17.14 -2.09 -17.03
C SER A 214 16.14 -3.08 -17.63
N PRO A 215 16.59 -4.13 -18.36
CA PRO A 215 15.71 -5.11 -18.97
C PRO A 215 14.74 -5.65 -17.93
N PRO A 216 13.48 -5.92 -18.31
CA PRO A 216 12.39 -5.81 -17.38
C PRO A 216 12.62 -6.77 -16.21
N SER A 217 12.69 -6.22 -15.01
CA SER A 217 12.44 -6.95 -13.76
C SER A 217 11.07 -7.66 -13.81
N ILE A 218 10.17 -7.20 -14.69
CA ILE A 218 8.93 -7.85 -15.12
C ILE A 218 9.18 -9.23 -15.79
N ASN A 219 10.22 -9.36 -16.64
CA ASN A 219 10.55 -10.61 -17.33
C ASN A 219 11.29 -11.62 -16.46
N LEU A 220 12.05 -11.17 -15.46
CA LEU A 220 12.65 -12.08 -14.46
C LEU A 220 11.58 -12.77 -13.60
N ARG A 221 10.38 -12.20 -13.48
CA ARG A 221 9.36 -12.69 -12.53
C ARG A 221 8.41 -13.74 -13.10
N SER A 222 8.19 -13.75 -14.42
CA SER A 222 7.38 -14.78 -15.08
C SER A 222 8.01 -16.18 -14.93
N SER A 223 9.34 -16.27 -14.80
CA SER A 223 10.07 -17.53 -14.61
C SER A 223 10.41 -17.85 -13.14
N MET A 224 10.50 -16.86 -12.23
CA MET A 224 10.88 -17.11 -10.83
C MET A 224 9.72 -17.55 -9.91
N TRP A 225 8.45 -17.28 -10.27
CA TRP A 225 7.29 -17.52 -9.39
C TRP A 225 6.25 -18.48 -9.97
N THR A 226 6.67 -19.45 -10.79
CA THR A 226 5.87 -20.65 -10.97
C THR A 226 6.14 -21.56 -9.76
N PRO A 227 5.19 -21.76 -8.83
CA PRO A 227 5.32 -22.85 -7.89
C PRO A 227 5.45 -24.13 -8.72
N LYS A 228 6.54 -24.88 -8.50
CA LYS A 228 6.66 -26.21 -9.12
C LYS A 228 5.39 -26.98 -8.77
N PRO A 229 4.73 -27.65 -9.73
CA PRO A 229 3.63 -28.53 -9.41
C PRO A 229 4.13 -29.51 -8.36
N VAL A 230 3.44 -29.56 -7.22
CA VAL A 230 3.65 -30.60 -6.23
C VAL A 230 3.27 -31.88 -6.94
N ASP A 231 4.27 -32.72 -7.24
CA ASP A 231 4.06 -34.10 -7.68
C ASP A 231 3.24 -34.79 -6.60
N THR A 232 1.93 -34.82 -6.81
CA THR A 232 1.02 -35.74 -6.15
C THR A 232 1.27 -37.06 -6.85
N GLY A 233 2.22 -37.82 -6.32
CA GLY A 233 2.46 -39.20 -6.70
C GLY A 233 1.25 -40.06 -6.34
N GLU A 234 0.21 -39.99 -7.18
CA GLU A 234 -0.78 -41.04 -7.30
C GLU A 234 -0.12 -42.20 -8.03
N ASN A 235 0.34 -43.18 -7.26
CA ASN A 235 0.77 -44.47 -7.79
C ASN A 235 -0.32 -45.49 -7.47
N GLU A 236 -1.41 -45.46 -8.24
CA GLU A 236 -2.31 -46.61 -8.38
C GLU A 236 -2.23 -47.20 -9.80
N GLN A 237 -1.61 -48.38 -9.81
CA GLN A 237 -1.95 -49.57 -10.61
C GLN A 237 -1.75 -49.53 -12.13
N ARG A 238 -0.83 -50.39 -12.61
CA ARG A 238 -1.07 -51.19 -13.82
C ARG A 238 -0.21 -52.47 -13.84
N ILE A 239 -0.95 -53.59 -13.79
CA ILE A 239 -0.73 -54.93 -14.38
C ILE A 239 0.33 -55.81 -13.73
#